data_AF-A0A1U7NJE0-F1
#
_entry.id   AF-A0A1U7NJE0-F1
#
_cell.length_a   1.000
_cell.length_b   1.000
_cell.length_c   1.000
_cell.angle_alpha   90.00
_cell.angle_beta   90.00
_cell.angle_gamma   90.00
#
_symmetry.space_group_name_H-M   'P 1'
#
loop_
_entity.id
_entity.type
_entity.pdbx_description
1 polymer ?
#
loop_
_entity_poly.entity_id
_entity_poly.type
_entity_poly.pdbx_seq_one_letter_code
_entity_poly.pdbx_strand_id
1 'polypeptide(L)'
;MKKRMIEMICPNCRHSFYILKDTMLLYEGKGTDHERLMNSEYFFHQCQKCLNLFEMNYPLLIRFTRKNLCLILSDSSQLPDLDNQTVIRTRKPADFELIYQALDLGITIKELVEIREECSRQDIGLKQLIDVDGSKILAMSTNGLIRINRVSSDLGRVDESNR
;
A
#
# COMPACT_ATOMS: atom_id res chain seq x y z
N MET A 1 -25.22 7.11 -4.98
CA MET A 1 -24.83 5.79 -5.56
C MET A 1 -25.18 4.70 -4.56
N LYS A 2 -25.87 3.62 -4.97
CA LYS A 2 -26.13 2.46 -4.08
C LYS A 2 -24.77 1.87 -3.70
N LYS A 3 -24.48 1.78 -2.39
CA LYS A 3 -23.28 1.11 -1.88
C LYS A 3 -23.27 -0.31 -2.42
N ARG A 4 -22.32 -0.61 -3.32
CA ARG A 4 -22.17 -1.96 -3.86
C ARG A 4 -21.47 -2.78 -2.77
N MET A 5 -22.08 -3.89 -2.38
CA MET A 5 -21.47 -4.83 -1.44
C MET A 5 -20.88 -5.99 -2.24
N ILE A 6 -19.73 -6.52 -1.82
CA ILE A 6 -19.18 -7.79 -2.30
C ILE A 6 -19.44 -8.82 -1.23
N GLU A 7 -20.00 -9.96 -1.63
CA GLU A 7 -20.03 -11.14 -0.78
C GLU A 7 -18.65 -11.79 -0.73
N MET A 8 -18.16 -12.01 0.48
CA MET A 8 -16.97 -12.80 0.74
C MET A 8 -17.34 -14.03 1.56
N ILE A 9 -16.54 -15.09 1.42
CA ILE A 9 -16.77 -16.37 2.07
C ILE A 9 -15.53 -16.73 2.87
N CYS A 10 -15.71 -16.99 4.16
CA CYS A 10 -14.63 -17.49 5.01
C CYS A 10 -14.08 -18.81 4.43
N PRO A 11 -12.76 -18.90 4.16
CA PRO A 11 -12.18 -20.09 3.54
C PRO A 11 -12.25 -21.31 4.47
N ASN A 12 -12.30 -21.10 5.80
CA ASN A 12 -12.30 -22.16 6.80
C ASN A 12 -13.71 -22.74 7.06
N CYS A 13 -14.71 -21.90 7.37
CA CYS A 13 -16.04 -22.35 7.79
C CYS A 13 -17.17 -22.03 6.81
N ARG A 14 -16.85 -21.45 5.65
CA ARG A 14 -17.79 -21.07 4.59
C ARG A 14 -18.88 -20.05 4.99
N HIS A 15 -18.75 -19.41 6.16
CA HIS A 15 -19.61 -18.31 6.55
C HIS A 15 -19.45 -17.14 5.57
N SER A 16 -20.57 -16.66 5.02
CA SER A 16 -20.59 -15.49 4.14
C SER A 16 -20.75 -14.19 4.94
N PHE A 17 -20.10 -13.15 4.46
CA PHE A 17 -20.18 -11.79 4.98
C PHE A 17 -20.05 -10.81 3.82
N TYR A 18 -20.42 -9.55 4.05
CA TYR A 18 -20.41 -8.54 3.00
C TYR A 18 -19.46 -7.40 3.35
N ILE A 19 -18.62 -7.04 2.38
CA ILE A 19 -17.74 -5.87 2.44
C ILE A 19 -18.17 -4.83 1.42
N LEU A 20 -17.76 -3.59 1.60
CA LEU A 20 -18.03 -2.52 0.63
C LEU A 20 -17.11 -2.71 -0.58
N LYS A 21 -17.73 -2.83 -1.77
CA LYS A 21 -17.07 -3.18 -3.05
C LYS A 21 -16.01 -2.19 -3.49
N ASP A 22 -16.32 -0.92 -3.26
CA ASP A 22 -15.50 0.20 -3.70
C ASP A 22 -15.15 0.98 -2.44
N THR A 23 -14.16 0.48 -1.69
CA THR A 23 -13.56 1.30 -0.65
C THR A 23 -12.64 2.30 -1.37
N MET A 24 -13.23 3.40 -1.84
CA MET A 24 -12.48 4.53 -2.36
C MET A 24 -12.03 5.38 -1.17
N LEU A 25 -10.73 5.37 -0.92
CA LEU A 25 -10.11 6.19 0.11
C LEU A 25 -9.49 7.42 -0.57
N LEU A 26 -9.74 8.58 0.02
CA LEU A 26 -9.04 9.82 -0.34
C LEU A 26 -7.84 9.94 0.60
N TYR A 27 -6.64 9.92 0.04
CA TYR A 27 -5.44 9.99 0.85
C TYR A 27 -5.09 11.44 1.20
N GLU A 28 -5.09 11.74 2.50
CA GLU A 28 -4.74 13.07 3.04
C GLU A 28 -3.48 13.09 3.92
N GLY A 29 -2.77 11.97 4.06
CA GLY A 29 -1.55 11.90 4.89
C GLY A 29 -1.77 11.52 6.36
N LYS A 30 -3.02 11.39 6.82
CA LYS A 30 -3.37 11.18 8.23
C LYS A 30 -4.80 10.65 8.38
N GLY A 31 -5.12 10.11 9.56
CA GLY A 31 -6.47 9.69 9.94
C GLY A 31 -6.67 8.18 9.98
N THR A 32 -7.88 7.75 10.33
CA THR A 32 -8.21 6.35 10.61
C THR A 32 -7.93 5.41 9.42
N ASP A 33 -8.19 5.86 8.19
CA ASP A 33 -7.93 5.04 7.01
C ASP A 33 -6.42 4.84 6.77
N HIS A 34 -5.60 5.85 7.08
CA HIS A 34 -4.15 5.73 7.05
C HIS A 34 -3.65 4.74 8.11
N GLU A 35 -4.10 4.87 9.36
CA GLU A 35 -3.74 3.95 10.45
C GLU A 35 -4.09 2.50 10.11
N ARG A 36 -5.31 2.28 9.57
CA ARG A 36 -5.76 0.96 9.13
C ARG A 36 -4.92 0.36 8.01
N LEU A 37 -4.47 1.18 7.06
CA LEU A 37 -3.57 0.71 5.99
C LEU A 37 -2.20 0.36 6.54
N MET A 38 -1.66 1.15 7.46
CA MET A 38 -0.38 0.89 8.11
C MET A 38 -0.40 -0.37 8.99
N ASN A 39 -1.56 -0.70 9.56
CA ASN A 39 -1.80 -1.90 10.36
C ASN A 39 -2.31 -3.10 9.56
N SER A 40 -2.36 -3.04 8.23
CA SER A 40 -2.89 -4.09 7.35
C SER A 40 -4.37 -4.46 7.59
N GLU A 41 -5.15 -3.63 8.28
CA GLU A 41 -6.53 -3.94 8.68
C GLU A 41 -7.49 -4.04 7.49
N TYR A 42 -7.16 -3.41 6.37
CA TYR A 42 -7.95 -3.56 5.13
C TYR A 42 -7.75 -4.92 4.47
N PHE A 43 -6.70 -5.67 4.79
CA PHE A 43 -6.32 -6.88 4.06
C PHE A 43 -6.51 -8.15 4.87
N PHE A 44 -6.89 -8.06 6.14
CA PHE A 44 -7.16 -9.22 6.98
C PHE A 44 -8.55 -9.16 7.60
N HIS A 45 -9.20 -10.31 7.69
CA HIS A 45 -10.48 -10.45 8.36
C HIS A 45 -10.47 -11.62 9.32
N GLN A 46 -10.99 -11.38 10.52
CA GLN A 46 -11.27 -12.44 11.47
C GLN A 46 -12.73 -12.87 11.33
N CYS A 47 -12.96 -14.12 10.93
CA CYS A 47 -14.30 -14.68 10.80
C CYS A 47 -15.03 -14.65 12.15
N GLN A 48 -16.21 -14.03 12.22
CA GLN A 48 -17.00 -13.99 13.46
C GLN A 48 -17.53 -15.36 13.90
N LYS A 49 -17.65 -16.33 12.98
CA LYS A 49 -18.17 -17.67 13.27
C LYS A 49 -17.10 -18.65 13.77
N CYS A 50 -15.93 -18.68 13.12
CA CYS A 50 -14.87 -19.65 13.45
C CYS A 50 -13.58 -19.02 13.98
N LEU A 51 -13.55 -17.69 14.13
CA LEU A 51 -12.44 -16.89 14.63
C LEU A 51 -11.14 -16.99 13.83
N ASN A 52 -11.15 -17.70 12.71
CA ASN A 52 -10.01 -17.82 11.81
C ASN A 52 -9.70 -16.46 11.17
N LEU A 53 -8.45 -16.02 11.28
CA LEU A 53 -7.89 -14.88 10.56
C LEU A 53 -7.48 -15.32 9.16
N PHE A 54 -7.85 -14.56 8.14
CA PHE A 54 -7.45 -14.83 6.76
C PHE A 54 -7.28 -13.54 5.97
N GLU A 55 -6.44 -13.60 4.93
CA GLU A 55 -6.22 -12.50 4.01
C GLU A 55 -7.44 -12.29 3.10
N MET A 56 -7.84 -11.05 2.92
CA MET A 56 -8.89 -10.62 2.02
C MET A 56 -8.26 -10.04 0.76
N ASN A 57 -8.71 -10.53 -0.40
CA ASN A 57 -8.41 -9.92 -1.68
C ASN A 57 -9.70 -9.39 -2.30
N TYR A 58 -9.91 -8.08 -2.19
CA TYR A 58 -11.05 -7.38 -2.78
C TYR A 58 -10.59 -6.08 -3.43
N PRO A 59 -11.39 -5.52 -4.36
CA PRO A 59 -11.10 -4.23 -4.96
C PRO A 59 -10.95 -3.11 -3.92
N LEU A 60 -9.76 -2.52 -3.85
CA LEU A 60 -9.45 -1.37 -2.99
C LEU A 60 -8.81 -0.27 -3.84
N LEU A 61 -9.22 0.98 -3.63
CA LEU A 61 -8.77 2.11 -4.42
C LEU A 61 -8.39 3.28 -3.52
N ILE A 62 -7.17 3.79 -3.69
CA ILE A 62 -6.68 4.97 -2.97
C ILE A 62 -6.33 6.06 -3.97
N ARG A 63 -6.97 7.22 -3.86
CA ARG A 63 -6.63 8.42 -4.62
C ARG A 63 -5.68 9.31 -3.82
N PHE A 64 -4.50 9.55 -4.35
CA PHE A 64 -3.54 10.53 -3.83
C PHE A 64 -3.83 11.87 -4.49
N THR A 65 -4.74 12.65 -3.87
CA THR A 65 -5.28 13.90 -4.42
C THR A 65 -4.19 14.91 -4.80
N ARG A 66 -3.11 14.99 -4.01
CA ARG A 66 -1.98 15.90 -4.25
C ARG A 66 -0.99 15.42 -5.32
N LYS A 67 -1.03 14.15 -5.71
CA LYS A 67 -0.04 13.52 -6.62
C LYS A 67 -0.62 13.15 -7.99
N ASN A 68 -1.89 13.49 -8.25
CA ASN A 68 -2.64 13.04 -9.44
C ASN A 68 -2.48 11.53 -9.72
N LEU A 69 -2.49 10.73 -8.65
CA LEU A 69 -2.12 9.32 -8.68
C LEU A 69 -3.20 8.48 -7.98
N CYS A 70 -3.45 7.29 -8.53
CA CYS A 70 -4.38 6.32 -7.99
C CYS A 70 -3.70 4.97 -7.83
N LEU A 71 -3.76 4.39 -6.62
CA LEU A 71 -3.30 3.04 -6.33
C LEU A 71 -4.51 2.09 -6.22
N ILE A 72 -4.46 0.95 -6.91
CA ILE A 72 -5.60 0.04 -7.03
C ILE A 72 -5.15 -1.40 -6.76
N LEU A 73 -5.79 -2.06 -5.79
CA LEU A 73 -5.78 -3.51 -5.63
C LEU A 73 -6.97 -4.05 -6.40
N SER A 74 -6.74 -4.81 -7.47
CA SER A 74 -7.84 -5.45 -8.19
C SER A 74 -7.35 -6.54 -9.14
N ASP A 75 -8.02 -7.68 -9.10
CA ASP A 75 -7.85 -8.75 -10.08
C ASP A 75 -8.59 -8.49 -11.41
N SER A 76 -9.52 -7.53 -11.44
CA SER A 76 -10.26 -7.15 -12.65
C SER A 76 -9.36 -6.52 -13.70
N SER A 77 -9.38 -7.02 -14.94
CA SER A 77 -8.73 -6.38 -16.08
C SER A 77 -9.30 -4.99 -16.41
N GLN A 78 -10.56 -4.75 -16.05
CA GLN A 78 -11.22 -3.46 -16.22
C GLN A 78 -10.87 -2.53 -15.06
N LEU A 79 -10.32 -1.36 -15.41
CA LEU A 79 -10.07 -0.26 -14.49
C LEU A 79 -11.28 0.69 -14.51
N PRO A 80 -11.63 1.31 -13.36
CA PRO A 80 -12.54 2.44 -13.38
C PRO A 80 -11.97 3.59 -14.23
N ASP A 81 -12.83 4.42 -14.79
CA ASP A 81 -12.40 5.67 -15.40
C ASP A 81 -11.91 6.64 -14.31
N LEU A 82 -10.69 7.13 -14.45
CA LEU A 82 -9.95 7.85 -13.41
C LEU A 82 -9.40 9.21 -13.88
N ASP A 83 -10.06 9.84 -14.86
CA ASP A 83 -9.84 11.25 -15.21
C ASP A 83 -8.36 11.63 -15.43
N ASN A 84 -7.63 10.86 -16.26
CA ASN A 84 -6.21 11.08 -16.57
C ASN A 84 -5.24 11.00 -15.36
N GLN A 85 -5.65 10.38 -14.26
CA GLN A 85 -4.74 10.08 -13.15
C GLN A 85 -3.70 9.03 -13.55
N THR A 86 -2.49 9.13 -13.00
CA THR A 86 -1.51 8.05 -13.09
C THR A 86 -1.99 6.88 -12.25
N VAL A 87 -2.15 5.70 -12.86
CA VAL A 87 -2.68 4.51 -12.18
C VAL A 87 -1.57 3.51 -11.91
N ILE A 88 -1.43 3.12 -10.64
CA ILE A 88 -0.63 1.99 -10.22
C ILE A 88 -1.58 0.87 -9.81
N ARG A 89 -1.45 -0.29 -10.45
CA ARG A 89 -2.31 -1.44 -10.18
C ARG A 89 -1.51 -2.60 -9.60
N THR A 90 -2.05 -3.21 -8.56
CA THR A 90 -1.55 -4.45 -7.96
C THR A 90 -2.66 -5.50 -7.92
N ARG A 91 -2.24 -6.77 -7.80
CA ARG A 91 -3.13 -7.95 -7.64
C ARG A 91 -2.95 -8.65 -6.30
N LYS A 92 -1.96 -8.23 -5.52
CA LYS A 92 -1.60 -8.83 -4.25
C LYS A 92 -1.67 -7.76 -3.16
N PRO A 93 -2.33 -8.03 -2.02
CA PRO A 93 -2.35 -7.12 -0.88
C PRO A 93 -0.95 -6.67 -0.45
N ALA A 94 -0.01 -7.60 -0.33
CA ALA A 94 1.37 -7.28 0.06
C ALA A 94 2.07 -6.26 -0.88
N ASP A 95 1.90 -6.39 -2.20
CA ASP A 95 2.46 -5.41 -3.14
C ASP A 95 1.73 -4.05 -3.03
N PHE A 96 0.41 -4.06 -2.77
CA PHE A 96 -0.37 -2.86 -2.56
C PHE A 96 0.11 -2.10 -1.31
N GLU A 97 0.22 -2.79 -0.17
CA GLU A 97 0.67 -2.22 1.10
C GLU A 97 2.06 -1.59 0.95
N LEU A 98 2.98 -2.31 0.32
CA LEU A 98 4.35 -1.84 0.15
C LEU A 98 4.42 -0.58 -0.73
N ILE A 99 3.66 -0.54 -1.83
CA ILE A 99 3.58 0.65 -2.68
C ILE A 99 2.89 1.80 -1.95
N TYR A 100 1.84 1.53 -1.17
CA TYR A 100 1.19 2.54 -0.35
C TYR A 100 2.17 3.18 0.64
N GLN A 101 2.90 2.37 1.40
CA GLN A 101 3.94 2.83 2.33
C GLN A 101 5.01 3.65 1.60
N ALA A 102 5.46 3.19 0.44
CA ALA A 102 6.43 3.94 -0.36
C ALA A 102 5.90 5.32 -0.75
N LEU A 103 4.68 5.37 -1.30
CA LEU A 103 4.05 6.61 -1.71
C LEU A 103 3.77 7.55 -0.54
N ASP A 104 3.44 7.02 0.63
CA ASP A 104 3.27 7.79 1.86
C ASP A 104 4.59 8.44 2.30
N LEU A 105 5.67 7.65 2.37
CA LEU A 105 7.01 8.09 2.72
C LEU A 105 7.69 8.99 1.68
N GLY A 106 6.99 9.32 0.59
CA GLY A 106 7.53 10.13 -0.50
C GLY A 106 8.59 9.40 -1.33
N ILE A 107 8.61 8.07 -1.28
CA ILE A 107 9.47 7.21 -2.10
C ILE A 107 8.80 7.03 -3.47
N THR A 108 9.56 7.24 -4.53
CA THR A 108 9.12 7.00 -5.90
C THR A 108 9.09 5.51 -6.21
N ILE A 109 8.33 5.12 -7.24
CA ILE A 109 8.29 3.72 -7.68
C ILE A 109 9.66 3.23 -8.15
N LYS A 110 10.47 4.11 -8.75
CA LYS A 110 11.84 3.79 -9.15
C LYS A 110 12.70 3.44 -7.93
N GLU A 111 12.71 4.29 -6.91
CA GLU A 111 13.44 4.03 -5.66
C GLU A 111 12.93 2.75 -4.98
N LEU A 112 11.61 2.49 -4.99
CA LEU A 112 11.06 1.25 -4.45
C LEU A 112 11.58 0.00 -5.18
N VAL A 113 11.71 0.06 -6.51
CA VAL A 113 12.30 -1.05 -7.30
C VAL A 113 13.76 -1.27 -6.93
N GLU A 114 14.55 -0.20 -6.83
CA GLU A 114 15.96 -0.27 -6.40
C GLU A 114 16.09 -0.87 -4.99
N ILE A 115 15.22 -0.48 -4.06
CA ILE A 115 15.12 -1.06 -2.71
C ILE A 115 14.80 -2.56 -2.79
N ARG A 116 13.82 -2.98 -3.59
CA ARG A 116 13.47 -4.41 -3.76
C ARG A 116 14.62 -5.22 -4.34
N GLU A 117 15.31 -4.68 -5.34
CA GLU A 117 16.47 -5.34 -5.95
C GLU A 117 17.59 -5.53 -4.92
N GLU A 118 17.86 -4.50 -4.12
CA GLU A 118 18.89 -4.57 -3.08
C GLU A 118 18.55 -5.60 -2.00
N CYS A 119 17.30 -5.64 -1.52
CA CYS A 119 16.84 -6.70 -0.62
C CYS A 119 16.99 -8.09 -1.26
N SER A 120 16.67 -8.23 -2.54
CA SER A 120 16.80 -9.50 -3.27
C SER A 120 18.25 -9.97 -3.41
N ARG A 121 19.20 -9.05 -3.64
CA ARG A 121 20.65 -9.36 -3.65
C ARG A 121 21.14 -9.91 -2.32
N GLN A 122 20.50 -9.52 -1.23
CA GLN A 122 20.82 -9.95 0.13
C GLN A 122 19.97 -11.15 0.59
N ASP A 123 19.23 -11.80 -0.33
CA ASP A 123 18.32 -12.92 -0.09
C ASP A 123 17.25 -12.63 0.99
N ILE A 124 16.73 -11.40 0.94
CA ILE A 124 15.83 -10.86 1.96
C ILE A 124 14.53 -10.40 1.30
N GLY A 125 13.41 -10.93 1.82
CA GLY A 125 12.08 -10.50 1.41
C GLY A 125 11.70 -9.17 2.05
N LEU A 126 11.53 -8.12 1.25
CA LEU A 126 11.01 -6.83 1.69
C LEU A 126 9.52 -6.96 2.06
N LYS A 127 9.20 -6.75 3.33
CA LYS A 127 7.81 -6.78 3.84
C LYS A 127 7.25 -5.41 4.19
N GLN A 128 8.07 -4.54 4.75
CA GLN A 128 7.63 -3.24 5.25
C GLN A 128 8.74 -2.22 5.09
N LEU A 129 8.35 -0.98 4.83
CA LEU A 129 9.21 0.20 4.87
C LEU A 129 8.93 0.97 6.15
N ILE A 130 9.98 1.25 6.92
CA ILE A 130 9.89 2.03 8.15
C ILE A 130 10.76 3.27 8.00
N ASP A 131 10.18 4.45 8.13
CA ASP A 131 10.95 5.68 8.22
C ASP A 131 11.67 5.76 9.57
N VAL A 132 12.98 5.97 9.52
CA VAL A 132 13.82 6.23 10.67
C VAL A 132 14.37 7.65 10.54
N ASP A 133 13.80 8.52 11.35
CA ASP A 133 14.20 9.93 11.53
C ASP A 133 14.12 10.78 10.24
N GLY A 134 13.18 10.48 9.33
CA GLY A 134 12.92 11.27 8.10
C GLY A 134 13.97 11.10 7.00
N SER A 135 14.99 10.28 7.24
CA SER A 135 16.23 10.24 6.45
C SER A 135 16.60 8.84 5.98
N LYS A 136 16.01 7.79 6.56
CA LYS A 136 16.41 6.40 6.37
C LYS A 136 15.18 5.53 6.28
N ILE A 137 15.24 4.50 5.45
CA ILE A 137 14.16 3.53 5.33
C ILE A 137 14.71 2.17 5.76
N LEU A 138 14.11 1.55 6.76
CA LEU A 138 14.41 0.17 7.09
C LEU A 138 13.52 -0.74 6.26
N ALA A 139 14.15 -1.71 5.61
CA ALA A 139 13.46 -2.86 5.05
C ALA A 139 13.35 -3.92 6.13
N MET A 140 12.13 -4.20 6.57
CA MET A 140 11.88 -5.32 7.46
C MET A 140 11.71 -6.61 6.65
N SER A 141 12.41 -7.65 7.07
CA SER A 141 12.33 -8.99 6.48
C SER A 141 11.97 -10.05 7.52
N THR A 142 11.67 -11.26 7.06
CA THR A 142 11.49 -12.42 7.95
C THR A 142 12.75 -12.76 8.77
N ASN A 143 13.93 -12.33 8.33
CA ASN A 143 15.22 -12.71 8.91
C ASN A 143 15.91 -11.55 9.66
N GLY A 144 15.24 -10.39 9.80
CA GLY A 144 15.79 -9.23 10.51
C GLY A 144 15.50 -7.88 9.82
N LEU A 145 16.00 -6.81 10.44
CA LEU A 145 15.94 -5.43 9.93
C LEU A 145 17.21 -5.13 9.11
N ILE A 146 17.03 -4.65 7.88
CA ILE A 146 18.14 -4.09 7.10
C ILE A 146 17.96 -2.60 6.97
N ARG A 147 19.07 -1.90 7.19
CA ARG A 147 19.16 -0.48 6.95
C ARG A 147 19.42 -0.22 5.48
N ILE A 148 18.46 0.41 4.81
CA ILE A 148 18.65 0.92 3.45
C ILE A 148 18.90 2.41 3.55
N ASN A 149 20.12 2.82 3.18
CA ASN A 149 20.41 4.24 3.04
C ASN A 149 19.60 4.76 1.85
N ARG A 150 18.81 5.81 2.07
CA ARG A 150 18.08 6.49 1.00
C ARG A 150 19.10 6.84 -0.08
N VAL A 151 18.92 6.31 -1.29
CA VAL A 151 19.67 6.80 -2.45
C VAL A 151 19.08 8.19 -2.69
N SER A 152 19.72 9.22 -2.14
CA SER A 152 19.36 10.60 -2.42
C SER A 152 19.45 10.78 -3.93
N SER A 153 18.32 10.72 -4.62
CA SER A 153 18.23 11.36 -5.91
C SER A 153 18.12 12.85 -5.61
N ASP A 154 19.21 13.57 -5.89
CA ASP A 154 19.25 15.03 -5.86
C ASP A 154 18.12 15.57 -6.73
N LEU A 155 16.97 15.85 -6.10
CA LEU A 155 15.90 16.65 -6.67
C LEU A 155 15.62 17.79 -5.72
N GLY A 156 16.41 18.85 -5.93
CA GLY A 156 15.99 20.22 -5.65
C GLY A 156 16.24 20.73 -4.24
N ARG A 157 17.51 20.88 -3.85
CA ARG A 157 17.88 22.10 -3.12
C ARG A 157 17.73 23.26 -4.10
N VAL A 158 16.59 23.93 -4.06
CA VAL A 158 16.57 25.34 -4.47
C VAL A 158 17.20 26.09 -3.29
N ASP A 159 18.43 26.55 -3.49
CA ASP A 159 19.04 27.57 -2.64
C ASP A 159 18.16 28.82 -2.69
N GLU A 160 17.28 29.00 -1.71
CA GLU A 160 16.66 30.30 -1.40
C GLU A 160 17.46 31.04 -0.32
N SER A 161 18.78 31.09 -0.49
CA SER A 161 19.64 32.02 0.25
C SER A 161 20.65 32.66 -0.70
N ASN A 162 20.11 33.37 -1.68
CA ASN A 162 20.78 34.49 -2.34
C ASN A 162 19.72 35.44 -2.91
N ARG A 163 19.20 36.31 -2.05
CA ARG A 163 18.78 37.68 -2.35
C ARG A 163 18.48 38.45 -1.08
#